data_AF-A0A4R6W5A2-F1
#
_entry.id   AF-A0A4R6W5A2-F1
#
_cell.length_a   1.000
_cell.length_b   1.000
_cell.length_c   1.000
_cell.angle_alpha   90.00
_cell.angle_beta   90.00
_cell.angle_gamma   90.00
#
_symmetry.space_group_name_H-M   'P 1'
#
loop_
_entity.id
_entity.type
_entity.pdbx_description
1 polymer ?
#
loop_
_entity_poly.entity_id
_entity_poly.type
_entity_poly.pdbx_seq_one_letter_code
_entity_poly.pdbx_strand_id
1 'polypeptide(L)'
;MSNLRISKIVERVNQLAEVDDSLDISWIGASDNAAIQTLETALGVNISGSFRDFILQTGGGGLADLYISSISKDEPLSGCYDDTIYYKEDWCPHKLPDHLIVIQRDFDDNEPMCLDSSVVINGENPVVLYYYQSTGEIEKIADSFSDYYHEFLTPYFDNNDI
;
A
#
# COMPACT_ATOMS: atom_id res chain seq x y z
N MET A 1 14.52 9.95 -6.21
CA MET A 1 13.65 11.09 -5.85
C MET A 1 12.43 10.62 -5.08
N SER A 2 11.85 9.45 -5.41
CA SER A 2 10.78 8.76 -4.64
C SER A 2 11.07 8.62 -3.14
N ASN A 3 12.25 8.12 -2.78
CA ASN A 3 12.67 7.88 -1.40
C ASN A 3 12.54 9.12 -0.50
N LEU A 4 12.99 10.30 -0.97
CA LEU A 4 12.89 11.55 -0.21
C LEU A 4 11.43 11.98 0.03
N ARG A 5 10.53 11.73 -0.92
CA ARG A 5 9.11 12.08 -0.78
C ARG A 5 8.43 11.19 0.24
N ILE A 6 8.69 9.88 0.17
CA ILE A 6 8.17 8.92 1.15
C ILE A 6 8.66 9.25 2.56
N SER A 7 9.95 9.53 2.74
CA SER A 7 10.47 9.90 4.06
C SER A 7 9.79 11.13 4.62
N LYS A 8 9.54 12.16 3.80
CA LYS A 8 8.77 13.35 4.23
C LYS A 8 7.33 13.02 4.60
N ILE A 9 6.65 12.15 3.85
CA ILE A 9 5.28 11.74 4.18
C ILE A 9 5.27 11.01 5.53
N VAL A 10 6.16 10.05 5.74
CA VAL A 10 6.28 9.30 7.00
C VAL A 10 6.60 10.23 8.17
N GLU A 11 7.51 11.19 7.99
CA GLU A 11 7.80 12.22 9.00
C GLU A 11 6.56 13.05 9.36
N ARG A 12 5.77 13.48 8.36
CA ARG A 12 4.52 14.21 8.62
C ARG A 12 3.49 13.35 9.35
N VAL A 13 3.34 12.08 8.97
CA VAL A 13 2.44 11.15 9.68
C VAL A 13 2.88 11.01 11.15
N ASN A 14 4.18 10.86 11.43
CA ASN A 14 4.68 10.81 12.81
C ASN A 14 4.36 12.08 13.63
N GLN A 15 4.28 13.24 12.97
CA GLN A 15 3.91 14.51 13.62
C GLN A 15 2.41 14.62 13.91
N LEU A 16 1.55 13.86 13.22
CA LEU A 16 0.10 13.91 13.47
C LEU A 16 -0.26 13.52 14.90
N ALA A 17 0.43 12.53 15.48
CA ALA A 17 0.22 12.13 16.86
C ALA A 17 0.60 13.21 17.90
N GLU A 18 1.40 14.22 17.50
CA GLU A 18 1.71 15.37 18.35
C GLU A 18 0.60 16.45 18.30
N VAL A 19 -0.22 16.44 17.25
CA VAL A 19 -1.28 17.41 16.98
C VAL A 19 -2.64 16.89 17.44
N ASP A 20 -2.90 15.59 17.28
CA ASP A 20 -4.14 14.91 17.65
C ASP A 20 -3.81 13.55 18.29
N ASP A 21 -3.99 13.45 19.61
CA ASP A 21 -3.70 12.25 20.40
C ASP A 21 -4.78 11.15 20.25
N SER A 22 -5.87 11.43 19.52
CA SER A 22 -6.88 10.44 19.16
C SER A 22 -6.50 9.60 17.94
N LEU A 23 -5.49 10.03 17.17
CA LEU A 23 -5.01 9.31 16.01
C LEU A 23 -4.12 8.14 16.44
N ASP A 24 -4.55 6.92 16.10
CA ASP A 24 -3.75 5.71 16.29
C ASP A 24 -2.83 5.50 15.09
N ILE A 25 -1.52 5.63 15.33
CA ILE A 25 -0.48 5.49 14.31
C ILE A 25 0.44 4.36 14.72
N SER A 26 0.56 3.36 13.85
CA SER A 26 1.40 2.20 14.07
C SER A 26 2.19 1.84 12.83
N TRP A 27 3.48 1.60 13.02
CA TRP A 27 4.39 1.12 11.99
C TRP A 27 4.91 -0.24 12.39
N ILE A 28 5.09 -1.12 11.40
CA ILE A 28 5.64 -2.46 11.63
C ILE A 28 7.13 -2.39 11.94
N GLY A 29 7.82 -1.40 11.38
CA GLY A 29 9.26 -1.22 11.43
C GLY A 29 9.91 -1.58 10.09
N ALA A 30 11.07 -0.98 9.82
CA ALA A 30 11.78 -1.10 8.55
C ALA A 30 11.93 -2.56 8.09
N SER A 31 11.53 -2.82 6.85
CA SER A 31 11.72 -4.11 6.18
C SER A 31 13.03 -4.12 5.38
N ASP A 32 13.26 -5.18 4.60
CA ASP A 32 14.44 -5.30 3.76
C ASP A 32 14.14 -5.90 2.38
N ASN A 33 15.15 -5.83 1.51
CA ASN A 33 15.03 -6.34 0.14
C ASN A 33 14.77 -7.85 0.08
N ALA A 34 15.18 -8.63 1.09
CA ALA A 34 14.97 -10.08 1.10
C ALA A 34 13.51 -10.41 1.41
N ALA A 35 12.88 -9.66 2.32
CA ALA A 35 11.45 -9.75 2.59
C ALA A 35 10.61 -9.41 1.35
N ILE A 36 10.91 -8.29 0.69
CA ILE A 36 10.22 -7.89 -0.55
C ILE A 36 10.40 -8.94 -1.64
N GLN A 37 11.63 -9.44 -1.84
CA GLN A 37 11.90 -10.49 -2.82
C GLN A 37 11.13 -11.79 -2.53
N THR A 38 10.93 -12.12 -1.26
CA THR A 38 10.17 -13.30 -0.83
C THR A 38 8.71 -13.17 -1.29
N LEU A 39 8.09 -12.02 -1.06
CA LEU A 39 6.72 -11.74 -1.51
C LEU A 39 6.61 -11.67 -3.04
N GLU A 40 7.53 -10.96 -3.71
CA GLU A 40 7.60 -10.87 -5.19
C GLU A 40 7.67 -12.27 -5.81
N THR A 41 8.49 -13.16 -5.25
CA THR A 41 8.63 -14.55 -5.71
C THR A 41 7.36 -15.35 -5.48
N ALA A 42 6.74 -15.21 -4.30
CA ALA A 42 5.55 -15.98 -3.94
C ALA A 42 4.33 -15.58 -4.79
N LEU A 43 4.20 -14.31 -5.17
CA LEU A 43 3.11 -13.80 -5.99
C LEU A 43 3.43 -13.80 -7.50
N GLY A 44 4.71 -13.95 -7.89
CA GLY A 44 5.12 -13.90 -9.30
C GLY A 44 5.10 -12.49 -9.90
N VAL A 45 5.39 -11.47 -9.09
CA VAL A 45 5.26 -10.03 -9.41
C VAL A 45 6.57 -9.29 -9.17
N ASN A 46 6.66 -8.04 -9.63
CA ASN A 46 7.77 -7.14 -9.28
C ASN A 46 7.22 -5.83 -8.71
N ILE A 47 7.72 -5.44 -7.55
CA ILE A 47 7.36 -4.22 -6.83
C ILE A 47 8.43 -3.16 -7.07
N SER A 48 8.00 -2.06 -7.68
CA SER A 48 8.81 -0.90 -8.04
C SER A 48 8.29 0.38 -7.40
N GLY A 49 9.14 1.40 -7.39
CA GLY A 49 8.77 2.75 -7.02
C GLY A 49 8.60 2.97 -5.53
N SER A 50 7.85 4.01 -5.22
CA SER A 50 7.66 4.60 -3.91
C SER A 50 7.01 3.67 -2.87
N PHE A 51 6.20 2.69 -3.27
CA PHE A 51 5.73 1.66 -2.34
C PHE A 51 6.88 0.80 -1.80
N ARG A 52 7.83 0.45 -2.67
CA ARG A 52 9.04 -0.27 -2.25
C ARG A 52 9.83 0.53 -1.22
N ASP A 53 10.04 1.81 -1.49
CA ASP A 53 10.73 2.73 -0.57
C ASP A 53 9.99 2.82 0.78
N PHE A 54 8.65 2.87 0.75
CA PHE A 54 7.81 2.89 1.96
C PHE A 54 7.95 1.63 2.80
N ILE A 55 7.90 0.45 2.18
CA ILE A 55 8.08 -0.83 2.87
C ILE A 55 9.50 -0.95 3.45
N LEU A 56 10.54 -0.53 2.73
CA LEU A 56 11.91 -0.52 3.26
C LEU A 56 12.05 0.38 4.48
N GLN A 57 11.30 1.49 4.55
CA GLN A 57 11.35 2.42 5.66
C GLN A 57 10.48 2.00 6.86
N THR A 58 9.29 1.43 6.60
CA THR A 58 8.24 1.27 7.61
C THR A 58 7.75 -0.17 7.81
N GLY A 59 8.00 -1.05 6.83
CA GLY A 59 7.43 -2.40 6.77
C GLY A 59 5.93 -2.46 6.54
N GLY A 60 5.25 -1.32 6.40
CA GLY A 60 3.78 -1.20 6.41
C GLY A 60 3.28 -0.43 7.62
N GLY A 61 1.96 -0.23 7.68
CA GLY A 61 1.28 0.51 8.72
C GLY A 61 0.84 1.90 8.29
N GLY A 62 0.67 2.78 9.27
CA GLY A 62 0.13 4.13 9.10
C GLY A 62 -0.89 4.45 10.18
N LEU A 63 -1.82 5.34 9.85
CA LEU A 63 -3.02 5.58 10.66
C LEU A 63 -3.91 4.32 10.65
N ALA A 64 -4.55 3.98 11.74
CA ALA A 64 -5.41 2.79 11.83
C ALA A 64 -6.50 2.77 10.74
N ASP A 65 -7.13 3.92 10.48
CA ASP A 65 -8.15 4.06 9.41
C ASP A 65 -7.55 4.01 8.00
N LEU A 66 -6.23 4.22 7.85
CA LEU A 66 -5.50 4.26 6.59
C LEU A 66 -4.32 3.28 6.58
N TYR A 67 -4.55 2.10 7.14
CA TYR A 67 -3.49 1.13 7.34
C TYR A 67 -3.02 0.57 5.99
N ILE A 68 -1.74 0.76 5.66
CA ILE A 68 -1.12 0.16 4.47
C ILE A 68 -0.65 -1.24 4.83
N SER A 69 -1.09 -2.23 4.07
CA SER A 69 -0.75 -3.65 4.25
C SER A 69 0.77 -3.84 4.31
N SER A 70 1.20 -4.72 5.20
CA SER A 70 2.61 -4.86 5.54
C SER A 70 3.36 -5.85 4.65
N ILE A 71 4.67 -5.65 4.57
CA ILE A 71 5.64 -6.66 4.15
C ILE A 71 6.74 -6.63 5.20
N SER A 72 6.51 -7.32 6.31
CA SER A 72 7.44 -7.30 7.45
C SER A 72 8.69 -8.12 7.15
N LYS A 73 9.78 -7.79 7.83
CA LYS A 73 11.04 -8.54 7.69
C LYS A 73 10.92 -9.98 8.18
N ASP A 74 10.24 -10.17 9.31
CA ASP A 74 10.18 -11.45 10.01
C ASP A 74 9.09 -12.37 9.44
N GLU A 75 8.02 -11.79 8.88
CA GLU A 75 6.87 -12.50 8.32
C GLU A 75 6.47 -11.91 6.95
N PRO A 76 7.30 -12.03 5.91
CA PRO A 76 7.09 -11.37 4.61
C PRO A 76 5.87 -11.88 3.81
N LEU A 77 5.32 -13.04 4.20
CA LEU A 77 4.10 -13.60 3.62
C LEU A 77 2.87 -13.39 4.52
N SER A 78 2.93 -12.40 5.41
CA SER A 78 1.76 -11.84 6.10
C SER A 78 1.38 -10.49 5.48
N GLY A 79 0.23 -9.92 5.87
CA GLY A 79 -0.16 -8.58 5.41
C GLY A 79 -0.49 -8.56 3.92
N CYS A 80 0.32 -7.88 3.09
CA CYS A 80 0.10 -7.76 1.64
C CYS A 80 -0.12 -9.12 0.97
N TYR A 81 0.63 -10.16 1.37
CA TYR A 81 0.46 -11.49 0.80
C TYR A 81 -0.91 -12.08 1.16
N ASP A 82 -1.24 -12.14 2.44
CA ASP A 82 -2.52 -12.69 2.91
C ASP A 82 -3.71 -11.92 2.34
N ASP A 83 -3.64 -10.58 2.31
CA ASP A 83 -4.65 -9.73 1.69
C ASP A 83 -4.79 -10.04 0.20
N THR A 84 -3.68 -10.22 -0.51
CA THR A 84 -3.69 -10.57 -1.94
C THR A 84 -4.30 -11.97 -2.17
N ILE A 85 -3.98 -12.95 -1.34
CA ILE A 85 -4.54 -14.31 -1.45
C ILE A 85 -6.02 -14.31 -1.10
N TYR A 86 -6.44 -13.55 -0.08
CA TYR A 86 -7.83 -13.41 0.34
C TYR A 86 -8.74 -13.05 -0.84
N TYR A 87 -8.32 -12.09 -1.69
CA TYR A 87 -9.08 -11.68 -2.88
C TYR A 87 -8.92 -12.61 -4.10
N LYS A 88 -8.16 -13.70 -4.00
CA LYS A 88 -8.05 -14.76 -5.04
C LYS A 88 -8.90 -16.00 -4.75
N GLU A 89 -9.49 -16.07 -3.56
CA GLU A 89 -10.28 -17.20 -3.09
C GLU A 89 -11.58 -17.42 -3.89
N ASP A 90 -12.16 -18.62 -3.76
CA ASP A 90 -13.36 -19.03 -4.50
C ASP A 90 -14.64 -18.26 -4.13
N TRP A 91 -14.65 -17.59 -2.97
CA TRP A 91 -15.80 -16.79 -2.55
C TRP A 91 -15.86 -15.43 -3.25
N CYS A 92 -14.76 -14.97 -3.86
CA CYS A 92 -14.72 -13.71 -4.62
C CYS A 92 -15.50 -13.84 -5.93
N PRO A 93 -16.53 -13.01 -6.19
CA PRO A 93 -17.26 -13.02 -7.46
C PRO A 93 -16.35 -12.76 -8.67
N HIS A 94 -15.42 -11.83 -8.52
CA HIS A 94 -14.34 -11.57 -9.45
C HIS A 94 -13.00 -11.71 -8.71
N LYS A 95 -12.25 -12.77 -9.05
CA LYS A 95 -10.96 -13.05 -8.42
C LYS A 95 -9.91 -12.03 -8.85
N LEU A 96 -9.11 -11.58 -7.88
CA LEU A 96 -8.02 -10.66 -8.09
C LEU A 96 -7.03 -11.19 -9.17
N PRO A 97 -6.76 -10.42 -10.23
CA PRO A 97 -5.79 -10.76 -11.25
C PRO A 97 -4.38 -10.96 -10.69
N ASP A 98 -3.58 -11.85 -11.30
CA ASP A 98 -2.27 -12.22 -10.77
C ASP A 98 -1.23 -11.09 -10.73
N HIS A 99 -1.43 -10.04 -11.53
CA HIS A 99 -0.54 -8.89 -11.56
C HIS A 99 -0.92 -7.81 -10.53
N LEU A 100 -2.05 -7.95 -9.83
CA LEU A 100 -2.44 -7.02 -8.78
C LEU A 100 -1.96 -7.51 -7.41
N ILE A 101 -1.46 -6.57 -6.61
CA ILE A 101 -1.00 -6.80 -5.24
C ILE A 101 -1.81 -5.89 -4.34
N VAL A 102 -2.52 -6.44 -3.35
CA VAL A 102 -3.30 -5.63 -2.41
C VAL A 102 -2.34 -4.91 -1.46
N ILE A 103 -2.47 -3.58 -1.40
CA ILE A 103 -1.66 -2.72 -0.53
C ILE A 103 -2.48 -2.04 0.56
N GLN A 104 -3.80 -2.07 0.44
CA GLN A 104 -4.72 -1.66 1.48
C GLN A 104 -6.02 -2.41 1.30
N ARG A 105 -6.44 -3.07 2.36
CA ARG A 105 -7.74 -3.71 2.47
C ARG A 105 -8.68 -2.82 3.28
N ASP A 106 -9.92 -2.77 2.85
CA ASP A 106 -11.00 -2.12 3.61
C ASP A 106 -11.54 -3.07 4.70
N PHE A 107 -11.92 -2.52 5.84
CA PHE A 107 -12.39 -3.30 7.00
C PHE A 107 -13.70 -4.06 6.75
N ASP A 108 -14.55 -3.58 5.83
CA ASP A 108 -15.85 -4.19 5.51
C ASP A 108 -15.80 -5.06 4.25
N ASP A 109 -14.60 -5.52 3.86
CA ASP A 109 -14.37 -6.26 2.62
C ASP A 109 -14.85 -5.48 1.39
N ASN A 110 -14.72 -4.15 1.38
CA ASN A 110 -14.95 -3.35 0.19
C ASN A 110 -13.80 -3.50 -0.82
N GLU A 111 -13.91 -2.83 -1.97
CA GLU A 111 -12.92 -2.87 -3.04
C GLU A 111 -11.49 -2.56 -2.53
N PRO A 112 -10.50 -3.46 -2.74
CA PRO A 112 -9.15 -3.22 -2.28
C PRO A 112 -8.42 -2.24 -3.19
N MET A 113 -7.49 -1.49 -2.58
CA MET A 113 -6.47 -0.75 -3.33
C MET A 113 -5.29 -1.67 -3.61
N CYS A 114 -4.85 -1.65 -4.86
CA CYS A 114 -3.80 -2.53 -5.34
C CYS A 114 -2.69 -1.78 -6.06
N LEU A 115 -1.50 -2.37 -6.10
CA LEU A 115 -0.50 -2.03 -7.11
C LEU A 115 -0.72 -2.87 -8.36
N ASP A 116 -0.68 -2.22 -9.52
CA ASP A 116 -0.57 -2.93 -10.80
C ASP A 116 0.89 -3.18 -11.14
N SER A 117 1.36 -4.40 -10.84
CA SER A 117 2.74 -4.81 -11.10
C SER A 117 3.04 -5.08 -12.58
N SER A 118 2.02 -5.13 -13.45
CA SER A 118 2.20 -5.29 -14.90
C SER A 118 2.61 -3.98 -15.60
N VAL A 119 2.42 -2.84 -14.92
CA VAL A 119 2.68 -1.51 -15.46
C VAL A 119 3.76 -0.81 -14.63
N VAL A 120 4.73 -0.21 -15.33
CA VAL A 120 5.72 0.69 -14.72
C VAL A 120 5.72 2.02 -15.45
N ILE A 121 5.32 3.09 -14.77
CA ILE A 121 5.29 4.47 -15.31
C ILE A 121 6.32 5.28 -14.53
N ASN A 122 7.35 5.80 -15.22
CA ASN A 122 8.42 6.58 -14.59
C ASN A 122 9.11 5.89 -13.39
N GLY A 123 9.14 4.55 -13.39
CA GLY A 123 9.73 3.75 -12.30
C GLY A 123 8.75 3.39 -11.18
N GLU A 124 7.47 3.74 -11.30
CA GLU A 124 6.41 3.48 -10.31
C GLU A 124 5.42 2.46 -10.83
N ASN A 125 4.95 1.57 -9.96
CA ASN A 125 3.71 0.84 -10.20
C ASN A 125 2.53 1.76 -9.83
N PRO A 126 1.52 1.92 -10.70
CA PRO A 126 0.36 2.73 -10.37
C PRO A 126 -0.50 2.04 -9.31
N VAL A 127 -1.21 2.85 -8.53
CA VAL A 127 -2.22 2.39 -7.59
C VAL A 127 -3.57 2.34 -8.30
N VAL A 128 -4.28 1.23 -8.13
CA VAL A 128 -5.58 0.96 -8.75
C VAL A 128 -6.60 0.50 -7.72
N LEU A 129 -7.87 0.78 -7.95
CA LEU A 129 -8.99 0.19 -7.23
C LEU A 129 -9.51 -1.01 -8.03
N TYR A 130 -9.73 -2.14 -7.36
CA TYR A 130 -10.25 -3.35 -8.01
C TYR A 130 -11.69 -3.64 -7.59
N TYR A 131 -12.61 -3.59 -8.55
CA TYR A 131 -14.05 -3.78 -8.34
C TYR A 131 -14.45 -5.26 -8.22
N TYR A 132 -13.92 -5.95 -7.20
CA TYR A 132 -14.02 -7.40 -7.07
C TYR A 132 -15.46 -7.93 -6.80
N GLN A 133 -16.32 -7.11 -6.19
CA GLN A 133 -17.72 -7.49 -5.91
C GLN A 133 -18.66 -7.27 -7.10
N SER A 134 -18.36 -6.29 -7.96
CA SER A 134 -19.33 -5.74 -8.91
C SER A 134 -19.03 -6.07 -10.36
N THR A 135 -17.90 -5.63 -10.90
CA THR A 135 -17.60 -5.71 -12.35
C THR A 135 -16.31 -6.45 -12.67
N GLY A 136 -15.39 -6.57 -11.71
CA GLY A 136 -14.02 -7.00 -11.94
C GLY A 136 -13.20 -5.98 -12.75
N GLU A 137 -13.66 -4.73 -12.87
CA GLU A 137 -12.92 -3.65 -13.52
C GLU A 137 -11.76 -3.16 -12.64
N ILE A 138 -10.74 -2.62 -13.30
CA ILE A 138 -9.57 -2.01 -12.67
C ILE A 138 -9.61 -0.51 -12.99
N GLU A 139 -9.73 0.32 -11.96
CA GLU A 139 -9.69 1.77 -12.10
C GLU A 139 -8.36 2.31 -11.59
N LYS A 140 -7.66 3.10 -12.43
CA LYS A 140 -6.41 3.73 -12.00
C LYS A 140 -6.71 4.91 -11.09
N ILE A 141 -6.17 4.87 -9.87
CA ILE A 141 -6.33 5.89 -8.83
C ILE A 141 -5.14 6.86 -8.83
N ALA A 142 -3.91 6.37 -8.97
CA ALA A 142 -2.72 7.20 -8.98
C ALA A 142 -1.60 6.59 -9.84
N ASP A 143 -0.73 7.44 -10.40
CA ASP A 143 0.46 6.98 -11.15
C ASP A 143 1.57 6.44 -10.23
N SER A 144 1.53 6.75 -8.93
CA SER A 144 2.48 6.27 -7.93
C SER A 144 1.84 6.07 -6.56
N PHE A 145 2.43 5.21 -5.73
CA PHE A 145 2.01 5.06 -4.33
C PHE A 145 2.20 6.36 -3.53
N SER A 146 3.27 7.12 -3.79
CA SER A 146 3.50 8.39 -3.08
C SER A 146 2.44 9.45 -3.37
N ASP A 147 1.87 9.46 -4.58
CA ASP A 147 0.75 10.36 -4.94
C ASP A 147 -0.53 9.90 -4.25
N TYR A 148 -0.83 8.61 -4.35
CA TYR A 148 -1.96 7.98 -3.66
C TYR A 148 -1.94 8.30 -2.16
N TYR A 149 -0.84 7.97 -1.48
CA TYR A 149 -0.75 8.09 -0.03
C TYR A 149 -0.78 9.55 0.43
N HIS A 150 -0.16 10.46 -0.34
CA HIS A 150 -0.26 11.89 -0.06
C HIS A 150 -1.68 12.42 -0.17
N GLU A 151 -2.39 12.11 -1.26
CA GLU A 151 -3.78 12.54 -1.46
C GLU A 151 -4.66 12.02 -0.32
N PHE A 152 -4.51 10.74 0.04
CA PHE A 152 -5.29 10.13 1.12
C PHE A 152 -5.02 10.74 2.49
N LEU A 153 -3.79 11.19 2.74
CA LEU A 153 -3.39 11.87 3.98
C LEU A 153 -3.71 13.37 3.99
N THR A 154 -4.13 13.94 2.86
CA THR A 154 -4.41 15.39 2.75
C THR A 154 -5.43 15.89 3.78
N PRO A 155 -6.50 15.17 4.15
CA PRO A 155 -7.41 15.60 5.22
C PRO A 155 -6.75 15.78 6.60
N TYR A 156 -5.61 15.13 6.82
CA TYR A 156 -4.83 15.22 8.07
C TYR A 156 -3.71 16.27 7.99
N PHE A 157 -3.41 16.78 6.79
CA PHE A 157 -2.39 17.80 6.60
C PHE A 157 -3.06 19.17 6.44
N ASP A 158 -2.66 20.15 7.25
CA ASP A 158 -3.14 21.52 7.08
C ASP A 158 -2.84 22.04 5.66
N ASN A 159 -3.83 22.71 5.05
CA ASN A 159 -3.85 23.19 3.66
C ASN A 159 -2.72 24.17 3.25
N ASN A 160 -1.70 24.41 4.08
CA ASN A 160 -0.71 25.47 3.89
C ASN A 160 0.71 25.02 3.52
N ASP A 161 0.97 23.73 3.31
CA ASP A 161 2.34 23.22 3.15
C ASP A 161 2.53 22.36 1.88
N ILE A 162 2.48 23.01 0.71
CA ILE A 162 3.17 22.59 -0.53
C ILE A 162 3.81 23.81 -1.20
#